data_AF-A0A1Q4ZKT4-F1
#
_entry.id   AF-A0A1Q4ZKT4-F1
#
_cell.length_a   1.000
_cell.length_b   1.000
_cell.length_c   1.000
_cell.angle_alpha   90.00
_cell.angle_beta   90.00
_cell.angle_gamma   90.00
#
_symmetry.space_group_name_H-M   'P 1'
#
loop_
_entity.id
_entity.type
_entity.pdbx_description
1 polymer ?
#
loop_
_entity_poly.entity_id
_entity_poly.type
_entity_poly.pdbx_seq_one_letter_code
_entity_poly.pdbx_strand_id
1 'polypeptide(L)'
;MIWLRGHYWGTAAQIAHTRGSDITADRVRDWARRSRQPGDTLHGLLPGHHLPGRGRGTTWYRDDQAATVEAITRKTVEEQGGPARRGTQRAELTPAA
;
A
#
# COMPACT_ATOMS: atom_id res chain seq x y z
N MET A 1 8.33 -0.47 -14.38
CA MET A 1 8.03 -1.84 -13.89
C MET A 1 8.54 -2.84 -14.90
N ILE A 2 8.80 -4.08 -14.49
CA ILE A 2 9.26 -5.16 -15.37
C ILE A 2 8.33 -6.36 -15.23
N TRP A 3 8.07 -7.08 -16.32
CA TRP A 3 7.36 -8.36 -16.30
C TRP A 3 8.37 -9.49 -16.16
N LEU A 4 8.26 -10.29 -15.10
CA LEU A 4 9.18 -11.39 -14.83
C LEU A 4 8.45 -12.55 -14.16
N ARG A 5 8.59 -13.75 -14.74
CA ARG A 5 7.98 -15.00 -14.25
C ARG A 5 6.47 -14.90 -14.00
N GLY A 6 5.74 -14.22 -14.88
CA GLY A 6 4.28 -14.11 -14.78
C GLY A 6 3.77 -13.01 -13.84
N HIS A 7 4.66 -12.14 -13.33
CA HIS A 7 4.27 -11.06 -12.42
C HIS A 7 4.89 -9.73 -12.85
N TYR A 8 4.19 -8.64 -12.53
CA TYR A 8 4.79 -7.30 -12.58
C TYR A 8 5.60 -7.04 -11.33
N TRP A 9 6.82 -6.56 -11.54
CA TRP A 9 7.75 -6.17 -10.51
C TRP A 9 8.06 -4.69 -10.64
N GLY A 10 8.13 -4.00 -9.50
CA GLY A 10 8.45 -2.59 -9.45
C GLY A 10 9.25 -2.22 -8.24
N THR A 11 9.92 -1.07 -8.31
CA THR A 11 10.44 -0.39 -7.13
C THR A 11 9.29 0.17 -6.30
N ALA A 12 9.55 0.55 -5.05
CA ALA A 12 8.53 1.16 -4.20
C ALA A 12 7.86 2.40 -4.85
N ALA A 13 8.63 3.20 -5.58
CA ALA A 13 8.11 4.38 -6.29
C ALA A 13 7.21 4.00 -7.47
N GLN A 14 7.58 2.97 -8.23
CA GLN A 14 6.76 2.48 -9.34
C GLN A 14 5.45 1.85 -8.85
N ILE A 15 5.50 1.08 -7.76
CA ILE A 15 4.34 0.48 -7.10
C ILE A 15 3.41 1.56 -6.51
N ALA A 16 3.97 2.59 -5.90
CA ALA A 16 3.18 3.74 -5.42
C ALA A 16 2.45 4.42 -6.59
N HIS A 17 3.16 4.67 -7.68
CA HIS A 17 2.59 5.33 -8.87
C HIS A 17 1.39 4.56 -9.46
N THR A 18 1.40 3.22 -9.45
CA THR A 18 0.27 2.42 -9.98
C THR A 18 -0.96 2.38 -9.07
N ARG A 19 -0.83 2.75 -7.79
CA ARG A 19 -1.91 2.68 -6.78
C ARG A 19 -2.64 4.00 -6.55
N GLY A 20 -2.18 5.07 -7.17
CA GLY A 20 -2.74 6.41 -7.02
C GLY A 20 -2.13 7.20 -5.86
N SER A 21 -2.61 8.44 -5.69
CA SER A 21 -2.01 9.47 -4.84
C SER A 21 -1.97 9.12 -3.34
N ASP A 22 -2.83 8.22 -2.89
CA ASP A 22 -2.95 7.86 -1.47
C ASP A 22 -1.81 6.96 -0.98
N ILE A 23 -1.12 6.28 -1.92
CA ILE A 23 -0.06 5.34 -1.60
C ILE A 23 1.28 5.93 -2.02
N THR A 24 2.12 6.23 -1.03
CA THR A 24 3.47 6.75 -1.25
C THR A 24 4.51 5.63 -1.28
N ALA A 25 5.68 5.91 -1.86
CA ALA A 25 6.81 4.98 -1.86
C ALA A 25 7.24 4.61 -0.42
N ASP A 26 7.15 5.54 0.52
CA ASP A 26 7.49 5.29 1.92
C ASP A 26 6.47 4.36 2.60
N ARG A 27 5.19 4.47 2.24
CA ARG A 27 4.17 3.53 2.71
C ARG A 27 4.42 2.11 2.18
N VAL A 28 4.85 1.97 0.93
CA VAL A 28 5.25 0.67 0.37
C VAL A 28 6.48 0.11 1.09
N ARG A 29 7.47 0.96 1.43
CA ARG A 29 8.64 0.55 2.22
C ARG A 29 8.25 0.13 3.62
N ASP A 30 7.30 0.81 4.24
CA ASP A 30 6.76 0.47 5.55
C ASP A 30 6.06 -0.89 5.53
N TRP A 31 5.21 -1.16 4.53
CA TRP A 31 4.62 -2.48 4.31
C TRP A 31 5.66 -3.57 4.20
N ALA A 32 6.72 -3.36 3.42
CA ALA A 32 7.80 -4.32 3.28
C ALA A 32 8.64 -4.49 4.56
N ARG A 33 8.69 -3.47 5.42
CA ARG A 33 9.34 -3.55 6.75
C ARG A 33 8.49 -4.38 7.70
N ARG A 34 7.19 -4.09 7.79
CA ARG A 34 6.19 -4.84 8.57
C ARG A 34 6.11 -6.30 8.12
N SER A 35 6.18 -6.55 6.82
CA SER A 35 6.19 -7.90 6.26
C SER A 35 7.38 -8.76 6.72
N ARG A 36 8.49 -8.16 7.19
CA ARG A 36 9.63 -8.89 7.74
C ARG A 36 9.51 -9.17 9.23
N GLN A 37 8.58 -8.53 9.93
CA GLN A 37 8.42 -8.65 11.37
C GLN A 37 7.54 -9.85 11.69
N PRO A 38 8.06 -10.87 12.40
CA PRO A 38 7.22 -11.95 12.92
C PRO A 38 6.18 -11.36 13.87
N GLY A 39 4.90 -11.74 13.70
CA GLY A 39 3.79 -11.24 14.51
C GLY A 39 3.06 -10.01 13.96
N ASP A 40 3.55 -9.37 12.89
CA ASP A 40 2.76 -8.37 12.17
C ASP A 40 1.73 -9.05 11.26
N THR A 41 0.55 -8.45 11.12
CA THR A 41 -0.50 -8.90 10.17
C THR A 41 0.00 -8.99 8.73
N LEU A 42 1.02 -8.21 8.36
CA LEU A 42 1.61 -8.21 7.02
C LEU A 42 2.74 -9.23 6.84
N HIS A 43 3.06 -10.02 7.88
CA HIS A 43 4.18 -10.95 7.85
C HIS A 43 4.15 -11.87 6.61
N GLY A 44 5.24 -11.89 5.85
CA GLY A 44 5.38 -12.68 4.62
C GLY A 44 4.59 -12.20 3.39
N LEU A 45 3.77 -11.15 3.49
CA LEU A 45 2.87 -10.73 2.40
C LEU A 45 3.54 -9.85 1.35
N LEU A 46 4.58 -9.09 1.70
CA LEU A 46 5.33 -8.23 0.78
C LEU A 46 6.84 -8.37 0.96
N PRO A 47 7.42 -9.53 0.59
CA PRO A 47 8.86 -9.72 0.61
C PRO A 47 9.54 -8.75 -0.38
N GLY A 48 10.61 -8.10 0.09
CA GLY A 48 11.46 -7.28 -0.77
C GLY A 48 12.56 -8.12 -1.40
N HIS A 49 12.70 -8.03 -2.71
CA HIS A 49 13.74 -8.71 -3.47
C HIS A 49 14.86 -7.73 -3.80
N HIS A 50 15.96 -7.81 -3.06
CA HIS A 50 17.12 -6.95 -3.29
C HIS A 50 17.97 -7.51 -4.43
N LEU A 51 18.14 -6.72 -5.49
CA LEU A 51 19.07 -7.01 -6.56
C LEU A 51 20.33 -6.14 -6.40
N PRO A 52 21.52 -6.74 -6.31
CA PRO A 52 22.76 -5.98 -6.30
C PRO A 52 22.94 -5.27 -7.65
N GLY A 53 23.47 -4.05 -7.60
CA GLY A 53 23.69 -3.22 -8.78
C GLY A 53 24.71 -2.13 -8.48
N ARG A 54 25.12 -1.35 -9.49
CA ARG A 54 26.16 -0.32 -9.34
C ARG A 54 25.73 0.70 -8.27
N GLY A 55 26.37 0.66 -7.10
CA GLY A 55 25.99 1.45 -5.93
C GLY A 55 25.24 0.64 -4.87
N ARG A 56 24.09 1.14 -4.39
CA ARG A 56 23.37 0.63 -3.19
C ARG A 56 22.40 -0.53 -3.47
N GLY A 57 22.43 -1.10 -4.68
CA GLY A 57 21.44 -2.07 -5.16
C GLY A 57 20.01 -1.49 -5.27
N THR A 58 19.07 -2.27 -5.79
CA THR A 58 17.65 -1.87 -5.91
C THR A 58 16.75 -2.95 -5.35
N THR A 59 15.80 -2.56 -4.50
CA THR A 59 14.79 -3.47 -3.98
C THR A 59 13.55 -3.44 -4.86
N TRP A 60 13.16 -4.62 -5.31
CA TRP A 60 12.00 -4.87 -6.14
C TRP A 60 10.92 -5.58 -5.33
N TYR A 61 9.68 -5.31 -5.69
CA TYR A 61 8.49 -5.85 -5.06
C TYR A 61 7.53 -6.32 -6.15
N ARG A 62 6.75 -7.35 -5.84
CA ARG A 62 5.66 -7.75 -6.74
C ARG A 62 4.45 -6.86 -6.58
N ASP A 63 3.85 -6.52 -7.71
CA ASP A 63 2.70 -5.63 -7.74
C ASP A 63 1.43 -6.28 -7.16
N ASP A 64 1.15 -7.54 -7.48
CA ASP A 64 -0.01 -8.25 -6.93
C ASP A 64 0.06 -8.41 -5.41
N GLN A 65 1.23 -8.72 -4.86
CA GLN A 65 1.47 -8.78 -3.41
C GLN A 65 1.22 -7.42 -2.74
N ALA A 66 1.73 -6.34 -3.33
CA ALA A 66 1.51 -5.00 -2.79
C ALA A 66 0.03 -4.58 -2.91
N ALA A 67 -0.73 -5.08 -3.88
CA ALA A 67 -2.17 -4.85 -3.99
C ALA A 67 -2.95 -5.58 -2.88
N THR A 68 -2.57 -6.82 -2.56
CA THR A 68 -3.12 -7.56 -1.41
C THR A 68 -2.87 -6.83 -0.09
N VAL A 69 -1.65 -6.36 0.14
CA VAL A 69 -1.31 -5.60 1.35
C VAL A 69 -2.06 -4.28 1.42
N GLU A 70 -2.22 -3.58 0.30
CA GLU A 70 -3.03 -2.38 0.24
C GLU A 70 -4.48 -2.66 0.70
N ALA A 71 -5.12 -3.70 0.16
CA ALA A 71 -6.48 -4.06 0.54
C ALA A 71 -6.61 -4.37 2.04
N ILE A 72 -5.65 -5.10 2.62
CA ILE A 72 -5.60 -5.36 4.06
C ILE A 72 -5.47 -4.05 4.83
N THR A 73 -4.53 -3.19 4.45
CA THR A 73 -4.26 -1.95 5.20
C THR A 73 -5.39 -0.93 5.09
N ARG A 74 -6.14 -0.90 3.98
CA ARG A 74 -7.35 -0.09 3.86
C ARG A 74 -8.45 -0.59 4.81
N LYS A 75 -8.68 -1.90 4.88
CA LYS A 75 -9.65 -2.50 5.82
C LYS A 75 -9.26 -2.24 7.27
N THR A 76 -8.00 -2.39 7.63
CA THR A 76 -7.53 -2.13 9.01
C THR A 76 -7.72 -0.66 9.41
N VAL A 77 -7.50 0.30 8.50
CA VAL A 77 -7.78 1.72 8.77
C VAL A 77 -9.28 1.96 8.99
N GLU A 78 -10.14 1.30 8.22
CA GLU A 78 -11.60 1.37 8.36
C GLU A 78 -12.08 0.72 9.68
N GLU A 79 -11.49 -0.40 10.08
CA GLU A 79 -11.83 -1.12 11.32
C GLU A 79 -11.28 -0.46 12.60
N GLN A 80 -10.13 0.23 12.53
CA GLN A 80 -9.49 0.90 13.68
C GLN A 80 -9.98 2.34 13.91
N GLY A 81 -11.00 2.82 13.18
CA GLY A 81 -11.61 4.13 13.41
C GLY A 81 -10.83 5.34 12.85
N GLY A 82 -9.93 5.13 11.88
CA GLY A 82 -9.33 6.23 11.09
C GLY A 82 -10.34 6.80 10.09
N PRO A 83 -10.28 8.11 9.75
CA PRO A 83 -11.45 8.92 9.45
C PRO A 83 -12.34 8.28 8.39
N ALA A 84 -13.51 7.84 8.84
CA ALA A 84 -14.66 7.69 7.96
C ALA A 84 -14.73 8.96 7.12
N ARG A 85 -14.77 8.80 5.80
CA ARG A 85 -15.07 9.89 4.86
C ARG A 85 -16.37 10.56 5.32
N ARG A 86 -16.28 11.61 6.13
CA ARG A 86 -17.42 12.39 6.62
C ARG A 86 -17.21 13.81 6.09
N GLY A 87 -18.12 14.21 5.21
CA GLY A 87 -18.14 15.51 4.53
C GLY A 87 -17.97 15.33 3.02
N THR A 88 -19.00 15.41 2.18
CA THR A 88 -19.91 16.57 2.11
C THR A 88 -21.27 16.16 1.52
N GLN A 89 -22.28 16.07 2.37
CA GLN A 89 -23.64 16.53 2.03
C GLN A 89 -24.13 17.31 3.25
N ARG A 90 -24.04 18.64 3.16
CA ARG A 90 -24.59 19.56 4.15
C ARG A 90 -25.42 20.60 3.41
N ALA A 91 -26.73 20.53 3.59
CA ALA A 91 -27.68 21.64 3.72
C ALA A 91 -29.10 21.02 3.60
N GLU A 92 -29.72 20.64 4.72
CA GLU A 92 -30.71 21.46 5.45
C GLU A 92 -32.13 21.26 4.91
N LEU A 93 -32.83 20.26 5.47
CA LEU A 93 -34.29 20.25 5.54
C LEU A 93 -34.66 21.07 6.79
N THR A 94 -35.18 22.28 6.58
CA THR A 94 -35.89 23.04 7.60
C THR A 94 -37.37 22.66 7.53
N PRO A 95 -37.98 22.04 8.57
CA PRO A 95 -39.42 22.08 8.73
C PRO A 95 -39.77 23.27 9.62
N ALA A 96 -40.55 24.21 9.10
CA ALA A 96 -41.30 25.16 9.91
C ALA A 96 -42.79 24.89 9.68
N ALA A 97 -43.50 24.81 10.80
CA ALA A 97 -44.91 24.50 10.96
C ALA A 97 -45.85 25.53 10.31
#